data_AF-A0A1Z4LP07-F1
#
_entry.id   AF-A0A1Z4LP07-F1
#
_cell.length_a   1.000
_cell.length_b   1.000
_cell.length_c   1.000
_cell.angle_alpha   90.00
_cell.angle_beta   90.00
_cell.angle_gamma   90.00
#
_symmetry.space_group_name_H-M   'P 1'
#
loop_
_entity.id
_entity.type
_entity.pdbx_description
1 polymer ?
#
loop_
_entity_poly.entity_id
_entity_poly.type
_entity_poly.pdbx_seq_one_letter_code
_entity_poly.pdbx_strand_id
1 'polypeptide(L)'
;MKKILSIVFLVIPLLLFTSACGEETQAKVTSSVEQIAPIVQNAVEKTVEAVEATETAAMEAVESVITKKEEPVIESTEAVVEEEKEPVIEVAEVVEVAVKEDTAVKPVAMAAPNPEGGKLFSQNCAACHAGGGNLVNGMKTLKKDALVKYDMYSKDAIVYQVTNGKNAMPAFGSRLSTSQIEHLAEYVLAQADKGW
;
A
#
# COMPACT_ATOMS: atom_id res chain seq x y z
N MET A 1 14.83 67.77 18.00
CA MET A 1 15.48 66.84 17.04
C MET A 1 16.66 66.04 17.64
N LYS A 2 16.86 65.99 18.97
CA LYS A 2 18.03 65.33 19.62
C LYS A 2 17.71 63.98 20.31
N LYS A 3 16.46 63.50 20.26
CA LYS A 3 16.02 62.29 20.99
C LYS A 3 15.81 61.05 20.11
N ILE A 4 15.96 61.17 18.79
CA ILE A 4 15.70 60.08 17.83
C ILE A 4 16.99 59.36 17.39
N LEU A 5 18.17 59.96 17.65
CA LEU A 5 19.47 59.42 17.25
C LEU A 5 20.07 58.42 18.27
N SER A 6 19.46 58.28 19.45
CA SER A 6 19.96 57.41 20.54
C SER A 6 19.45 55.98 20.48
N ILE A 7 18.37 55.72 19.75
CA ILE A 7 17.74 54.38 19.68
C ILE A 7 18.35 53.54 18.55
N VAL A 8 18.91 54.15 17.50
CA VAL A 8 19.53 53.41 16.39
C VAL A 8 20.88 52.78 16.78
N PHE A 9 21.58 53.34 17.77
CA PHE A 9 22.89 52.82 18.21
C PHE A 9 22.83 51.67 19.23
N LEU A 10 21.65 51.33 19.76
CA LEU A 10 21.51 50.29 20.80
C LEU A 10 20.98 48.94 20.28
N VAL A 11 20.51 48.87 19.03
CA VAL A 11 19.94 47.64 18.44
C VAL A 11 20.86 46.96 17.41
N ILE A 12 21.93 47.63 16.97
CA ILE A 12 22.83 47.14 15.91
C ILE A 12 23.90 46.12 16.36
N PRO A 13 24.37 46.03 17.63
CA PRO A 13 25.38 45.03 17.98
C PRO A 13 24.81 43.63 18.25
N LEU A 14 23.49 43.41 18.23
CA LEU A 14 22.88 42.10 18.52
C LEU A 14 22.77 41.17 17.29
N LEU A 15 23.14 41.64 16.09
CA LEU A 15 23.05 40.86 14.84
C LEU A 15 24.39 40.34 14.29
N LEU A 16 25.50 40.46 15.04
CA LEU A 16 26.84 40.06 14.55
C LEU A 16 27.55 39.00 15.41
N PHE A 17 26.83 38.18 16.18
CA PHE A 17 27.44 37.14 17.04
C PHE A 17 27.01 35.68 16.74
N THR A 18 26.41 35.38 15.59
CA THR A 18 26.05 34.00 15.22
C THR A 18 27.01 33.32 14.24
N SER A 19 28.14 33.94 13.88
CA SER A 19 29.10 33.37 12.91
C SER A 19 30.37 32.83 13.58
N ALA A 20 30.25 31.83 14.47
CA ALA A 20 31.41 31.09 14.97
C ALA A 20 31.00 29.77 15.68
N CYS A 21 30.48 28.79 14.94
CA CYS A 21 30.59 27.37 15.31
C CYS A 21 30.19 26.47 14.14
N GLY A 22 31.15 25.69 13.61
CA GLY A 22 30.84 24.49 12.84
C GLY A 22 31.61 24.34 11.53
N GLU A 23 32.95 24.23 11.56
CA GLU A 23 33.74 23.89 10.36
C GLU A 23 34.74 22.74 10.56
N GLU A 24 34.69 21.99 11.67
CA GLU A 24 35.68 20.91 11.93
C GLU A 24 35.15 19.47 11.77
N THR A 25 33.86 19.24 11.49
CA THR A 25 33.31 17.87 11.35
C THR A 25 33.25 17.33 9.92
N GLN A 26 33.59 18.13 8.89
CA GLN A 26 33.43 17.70 7.49
C GLN A 26 34.57 16.80 6.98
N ALA A 27 35.77 16.84 7.57
CA ALA A 27 36.93 16.14 7.00
C ALA A 27 36.96 14.62 7.25
N LYS A 28 36.22 14.10 8.25
CA LYS A 28 36.30 12.67 8.61
C LYS A 28 35.26 11.78 7.92
N VAL A 29 34.13 12.35 7.48
CA VAL A 29 33.05 11.58 6.84
C VAL A 29 33.36 11.29 5.37
N THR A 30 34.10 12.16 4.69
CA THR A 30 34.42 12.02 3.26
C THR A 30 35.39 10.86 2.98
N SER A 31 36.37 10.61 3.85
CA SER A 31 37.33 9.51 3.68
C SER A 31 36.69 8.12 3.73
N SER A 32 35.62 7.91 4.51
CA SER A 32 34.96 6.60 4.59
C SER A 32 33.97 6.38 3.44
N VAL A 33 33.33 7.42 2.92
CA VAL A 33 32.38 7.29 1.79
C VAL A 33 33.10 6.97 0.49
N GLU A 34 34.30 7.53 0.26
CA GLU A 34 35.07 7.31 -0.97
C GLU A 34 35.70 5.91 -1.05
N GLN A 35 35.94 5.27 0.11
CA GLN A 35 36.43 3.88 0.17
C GLN A 35 35.33 2.83 -0.02
N ILE A 36 34.05 3.19 0.12
CA ILE A 36 32.90 2.27 0.02
C ILE A 36 32.31 2.24 -1.40
N ALA A 37 32.49 3.31 -2.19
CA ALA A 37 31.98 3.43 -3.55
C ALA A 37 32.31 2.25 -4.49
N PRO A 38 33.56 1.74 -4.58
CA PRO A 38 33.88 0.66 -5.52
C PRO A 38 33.29 -0.70 -5.11
N ILE A 39 33.06 -0.92 -3.81
CA ILE A 39 32.48 -2.17 -3.29
C ILE A 39 30.98 -2.23 -3.63
N VAL A 40 30.28 -1.10 -3.47
CA VAL A 40 28.85 -0.99 -3.80
C VAL A 40 28.62 -1.09 -5.31
N GLN A 41 29.47 -0.46 -6.13
CA GLN A 41 29.36 -0.56 -7.59
C GLN A 41 29.55 -1.99 -8.10
N ASN A 42 30.55 -2.72 -7.58
CA ASN A 42 30.80 -4.11 -7.97
C ASN A 42 29.65 -5.05 -7.55
N ALA A 43 29.06 -4.82 -6.37
CA ALA A 43 27.87 -5.55 -5.93
C ALA A 43 26.67 -5.30 -6.85
N VAL A 44 26.47 -4.05 -7.30
CA VAL A 44 25.39 -3.69 -8.23
C VAL A 44 25.59 -4.36 -9.59
N GLU A 45 26.78 -4.29 -10.17
CA GLU A 45 27.08 -4.89 -11.47
C GLU A 45 26.88 -6.43 -11.46
N LYS A 46 27.34 -7.10 -10.41
CA LYS A 46 27.11 -8.54 -10.21
C LYS A 46 25.63 -8.90 -10.07
N THR A 47 24.82 -8.03 -9.47
CA THR A 47 23.36 -8.25 -9.38
C THR A 47 22.65 -7.97 -10.70
N VAL A 48 23.14 -7.04 -11.52
CA VAL A 48 22.56 -6.77 -12.85
C VAL A 48 22.77 -7.95 -13.79
N GLU A 49 23.99 -8.52 -13.84
CA GLU A 49 24.26 -9.72 -14.65
C GLU A 49 23.39 -10.93 -14.23
N ALA A 50 23.08 -11.06 -12.93
CA ALA A 50 22.23 -12.13 -12.43
C ALA A 50 20.74 -11.94 -12.81
N VAL A 51 20.28 -10.70 -12.96
CA VAL A 51 18.89 -10.39 -13.36
C VAL A 51 18.69 -10.62 -14.85
N GLU A 52 19.65 -10.20 -15.69
CA GLU A 52 19.57 -10.41 -17.15
C GLU A 52 19.58 -11.90 -17.54
N ALA A 53 20.28 -12.74 -16.77
CA ALA A 53 20.25 -14.20 -16.94
C ALA A 53 18.88 -14.84 -16.64
N THR A 54 18.03 -14.20 -15.82
CA THR A 54 16.71 -14.74 -15.46
C THR A 54 15.60 -14.33 -16.41
N GLU A 55 15.75 -13.22 -17.13
CA GLU A 55 14.74 -12.73 -18.08
C GLU A 55 14.70 -13.58 -19.37
N THR A 56 15.86 -14.10 -19.80
CA THR A 56 15.97 -14.91 -21.03
C THR A 56 15.29 -16.29 -20.89
N ALA A 57 15.14 -16.80 -19.67
CA ALA A 57 14.47 -18.09 -19.40
C ALA A 57 12.93 -17.99 -19.31
N ALA A 58 12.38 -16.80 -19.08
CA ALA A 58 10.94 -16.60 -18.89
C ALA A 58 10.17 -16.47 -20.23
N MET A 59 10.86 -16.12 -21.33
CA MET A 59 10.20 -15.80 -22.59
C MET A 59 9.95 -17.01 -23.50
N GLU A 60 10.53 -18.19 -23.21
CA GLU A 60 10.29 -19.43 -24.00
C GLU A 60 9.00 -20.18 -23.59
N ALA A 61 8.43 -19.89 -22.40
CA ALA A 61 7.26 -20.60 -21.88
C ALA A 61 5.90 -20.01 -22.31
N VAL A 62 5.87 -18.76 -22.80
CA VAL A 62 4.62 -18.00 -23.04
C VAL A 62 3.95 -18.36 -24.37
N GLU A 63 4.69 -18.90 -25.35
CA GLU A 63 4.18 -19.12 -26.71
C GLU A 63 3.30 -20.39 -26.85
N SER A 64 3.29 -21.29 -25.86
CA SER A 64 2.50 -22.54 -25.94
C SER A 64 1.03 -22.42 -25.51
N VAL A 65 0.61 -21.29 -24.91
CA VAL A 65 -0.72 -21.15 -24.28
C VAL A 65 -1.79 -20.55 -25.20
N ILE A 66 -1.43 -19.95 -26.35
CA ILE A 66 -2.35 -19.07 -27.11
C ILE A 66 -3.25 -19.81 -28.14
N THR A 67 -3.08 -21.11 -28.40
CA THR A 67 -3.86 -21.78 -29.48
C THR A 67 -4.75 -22.93 -29.02
N LYS A 68 -5.88 -22.63 -28.36
CA LYS A 68 -7.13 -23.39 -28.58
C LYS A 68 -8.37 -22.77 -27.92
N LYS A 69 -9.31 -22.40 -28.81
CA LYS A 69 -10.76 -22.69 -28.73
C LYS A 69 -11.69 -21.48 -28.51
N GLU A 70 -11.98 -20.79 -29.60
CA GLU A 70 -13.27 -20.11 -29.83
C GLU A 70 -14.38 -21.15 -30.16
N GLU A 71 -15.49 -21.04 -29.41
CA GLU A 71 -16.93 -21.11 -29.78
C GLU A 71 -17.52 -22.35 -30.51
N PRO A 72 -18.84 -22.69 -30.35
CA PRO A 72 -19.98 -21.75 -30.41
C PRO A 72 -21.25 -22.00 -29.55
N VAL A 73 -21.97 -20.87 -29.35
CA VAL A 73 -23.43 -20.59 -29.45
C VAL A 73 -24.46 -21.70 -29.18
N ILE A 74 -25.35 -21.44 -28.19
CA ILE A 74 -26.81 -21.72 -28.17
C ILE A 74 -27.44 -20.66 -27.23
N GLU A 75 -28.21 -19.66 -27.66
CA GLU A 75 -29.64 -19.63 -28.02
C GLU A 75 -30.55 -20.52 -27.18
N SER A 76 -31.37 -19.92 -26.30
CA SER A 76 -32.81 -20.22 -26.08
C SER A 76 -33.37 -19.61 -24.79
N THR A 77 -34.46 -18.86 -24.95
CA THR A 77 -35.69 -18.85 -24.14
C THR A 77 -35.82 -18.03 -22.85
N GLU A 78 -37.03 -17.51 -22.73
CA GLU A 78 -37.56 -16.46 -21.88
C GLU A 78 -38.14 -16.98 -20.54
N ALA A 79 -38.29 -16.01 -19.62
CA ALA A 79 -39.36 -15.84 -18.63
C ALA A 79 -39.66 -16.93 -17.57
N VAL A 80 -39.71 -16.47 -16.32
CA VAL A 80 -40.78 -16.64 -15.28
C VAL A 80 -40.10 -16.37 -13.93
N VAL A 81 -40.26 -15.15 -13.38
CA VAL A 81 -41.06 -14.86 -12.17
C VAL A 81 -40.92 -15.95 -11.09
N GLU A 82 -40.26 -15.66 -9.98
CA GLU A 82 -40.88 -15.78 -8.66
C GLU A 82 -40.00 -15.18 -7.55
N GLU A 83 -40.73 -14.61 -6.60
CA GLU A 83 -40.36 -13.75 -5.49
C GLU A 83 -40.01 -14.63 -4.29
N GLU A 84 -38.73 -14.78 -3.94
CA GLU A 84 -38.34 -15.54 -2.75
C GLU A 84 -38.28 -14.64 -1.52
N LYS A 85 -39.33 -14.81 -0.72
CA LYS A 85 -39.53 -14.33 0.63
C LYS A 85 -38.59 -15.03 1.61
N GLU A 86 -37.72 -14.27 2.28
CA GLU A 86 -37.10 -14.70 3.54
C GLU A 86 -38.19 -14.91 4.61
N PRO A 87 -38.05 -15.91 5.49
CA PRO A 87 -37.56 -15.59 6.83
C PRO A 87 -36.72 -16.69 7.53
N VAL A 88 -35.58 -16.23 8.08
CA VAL A 88 -34.97 -16.46 9.42
C VAL A 88 -34.87 -17.86 10.09
N ILE A 89 -33.71 -18.03 10.77
CA ILE A 89 -33.36 -18.81 12.00
C ILE A 89 -33.50 -20.34 11.93
N GLU A 90 -32.55 -21.17 12.38
CA GLU A 90 -32.04 -21.30 13.76
C GLU A 90 -30.87 -22.32 13.85
N VAL A 91 -29.99 -22.13 14.83
CA VAL A 91 -29.11 -23.07 15.61
C VAL A 91 -28.21 -24.13 14.95
N ALA A 92 -26.92 -23.97 15.30
CA ALA A 92 -26.00 -24.95 15.90
C ALA A 92 -26.10 -26.43 15.49
N GLU A 93 -25.03 -26.94 14.89
CA GLU A 93 -24.23 -28.01 15.52
C GLU A 93 -22.85 -28.11 14.87
N VAL A 94 -21.84 -28.23 15.72
CA VAL A 94 -20.45 -28.52 15.37
C VAL A 94 -20.33 -30.00 15.02
N VAL A 95 -19.89 -30.31 13.79
CA VAL A 95 -19.39 -31.65 13.48
C VAL A 95 -17.90 -31.53 13.19
N GLU A 96 -17.11 -31.88 14.21
CA GLU A 96 -15.68 -32.16 14.07
C GLU A 96 -15.51 -33.35 13.12
N VAL A 97 -15.18 -33.08 11.85
CA VAL A 97 -14.65 -34.12 10.97
C VAL A 97 -13.14 -34.15 11.15
N ALA A 98 -12.69 -35.12 11.94
CA ALA A 98 -11.31 -35.51 12.06
C ALA A 98 -10.82 -36.08 10.72
N VAL A 99 -10.16 -35.25 9.90
CA VAL A 99 -9.35 -35.72 8.77
C VAL A 99 -7.93 -35.89 9.29
N LYS A 100 -7.55 -37.14 9.55
CA LYS A 100 -6.16 -37.56 9.66
C LYS A 100 -5.64 -37.76 8.24
N GLU A 101 -4.81 -36.85 7.75
CA GLU A 101 -3.79 -37.25 6.78
C GLU A 101 -2.55 -36.34 6.88
N ASP A 102 -1.42 -36.99 7.15
CA ASP A 102 -0.09 -36.45 7.35
C ASP A 102 0.50 -35.95 6.03
N THR A 103 0.24 -34.69 5.67
CA THR A 103 1.19 -33.92 4.85
C THR A 103 1.25 -32.49 5.36
N ALA A 104 2.30 -32.20 6.13
CA ALA A 104 2.58 -30.89 6.70
C ALA A 104 2.98 -29.88 5.62
N VAL A 105 2.00 -29.36 4.89
CA VAL A 105 2.10 -28.02 4.30
C VAL A 105 1.44 -27.10 5.31
N LYS A 106 2.26 -26.40 6.10
CA LYS A 106 1.78 -25.37 7.03
C LYS A 106 0.97 -24.37 6.19
N PRO A 107 -0.36 -24.25 6.40
CA PRO A 107 -1.09 -23.20 5.70
C PRO A 107 -0.43 -21.89 6.10
N VAL A 108 -0.02 -21.09 5.11
CA VAL A 108 0.31 -19.68 5.35
C VAL A 108 -1.00 -19.06 5.80
N ALA A 109 -1.25 -19.11 7.10
CA ALA A 109 -2.33 -18.39 7.73
C ALA A 109 -2.08 -16.93 7.39
N MET A 110 -2.90 -16.39 6.49
CA MET A 110 -2.94 -14.95 6.27
C MET A 110 -3.25 -14.35 7.64
N ALA A 111 -2.28 -13.64 8.21
CA ALA A 111 -2.41 -13.07 9.53
C ALA A 111 -3.70 -12.27 9.58
N ALA A 112 -4.52 -12.51 10.62
CA ALA A 112 -5.73 -11.74 10.80
C ALA A 112 -5.38 -10.24 10.82
N PRO A 113 -6.14 -9.38 10.14
CA PRO A 113 -5.84 -7.96 10.04
C PRO A 113 -5.73 -7.34 11.44
N ASN A 114 -4.70 -6.52 11.66
CA ASN A 114 -4.50 -5.86 12.94
C ASN A 114 -5.73 -5.00 13.29
N PRO A 115 -6.31 -5.13 14.51
CA PRO A 115 -7.48 -4.34 14.93
C PRO A 115 -7.27 -2.82 14.83
N GLU A 116 -6.02 -2.34 14.85
CA GLU A 116 -5.69 -0.93 14.69
C GLU A 116 -6.09 -0.37 13.30
N GLY A 117 -6.04 -1.19 12.25
CA GLY A 117 -6.35 -0.78 10.88
C GLY A 117 -7.78 -0.22 10.74
N GLY A 118 -8.76 -0.84 11.41
CA GLY A 118 -10.14 -0.36 11.40
C GLY A 118 -10.32 0.99 12.09
N LYS A 119 -9.62 1.21 13.22
CA LYS A 119 -9.62 2.52 13.90
C LYS A 119 -8.99 3.59 13.03
N LEU A 120 -7.85 3.31 12.41
CA LEU A 120 -7.18 4.24 11.50
C LEU A 120 -8.06 4.57 10.29
N PHE A 121 -8.73 3.57 9.72
CA PHE A 121 -9.67 3.77 8.62
C PHE A 121 -10.83 4.67 9.01
N SER A 122 -11.45 4.43 10.17
CA SER A 122 -12.55 5.27 10.67
C SER A 122 -12.13 6.72 10.88
N GLN A 123 -10.89 6.96 11.31
CA GLN A 123 -10.39 8.30 11.62
C GLN A 123 -9.94 9.09 10.39
N ASN A 124 -9.49 8.40 9.33
CA ASN A 124 -8.80 9.04 8.22
C ASN A 124 -9.46 8.83 6.84
N CYS A 125 -10.22 7.75 6.66
CA CYS A 125 -10.66 7.29 5.34
C CYS A 125 -12.19 7.28 5.19
N ALA A 126 -12.90 6.97 6.27
CA ALA A 126 -14.36 6.76 6.24
C ALA A 126 -15.14 7.98 5.74
N ALA A 127 -14.61 9.20 5.90
CA ALA A 127 -15.23 10.42 5.38
C ALA A 127 -15.53 10.35 3.87
N CYS A 128 -14.68 9.65 3.09
CA CYS A 128 -14.90 9.45 1.66
C CYS A 128 -15.25 7.99 1.32
N HIS A 129 -14.78 7.04 2.11
CA HIS A 129 -14.81 5.60 1.80
C HIS A 129 -15.67 4.76 2.75
N ALA A 130 -16.61 5.36 3.48
CA ALA A 130 -17.56 4.61 4.30
C ALA A 130 -18.25 3.49 3.50
N GLY A 131 -18.39 2.30 4.12
CA GLY A 131 -18.99 1.12 3.47
C GLY A 131 -18.24 0.65 2.22
N GLY A 132 -16.94 0.96 2.09
CA GLY A 132 -16.14 0.64 0.92
C GLY A 132 -16.47 1.44 -0.32
N GLY A 133 -17.33 2.47 -0.22
CA GLY A 133 -17.69 3.34 -1.32
C GLY A 133 -16.59 4.36 -1.67
N ASN A 134 -16.95 5.36 -2.46
CA ASN A 134 -16.14 6.56 -2.67
C ASN A 134 -17.05 7.73 -3.05
N LEU A 135 -17.20 8.70 -2.15
CA LEU A 135 -18.05 9.88 -2.35
C LEU A 135 -17.53 10.84 -3.41
N VAL A 136 -16.23 10.82 -3.69
CA VAL A 136 -15.59 11.73 -4.66
C VAL A 136 -15.60 11.13 -6.06
N ASN A 137 -15.37 9.83 -6.18
CA ASN A 137 -15.39 9.12 -7.45
C ASN A 137 -16.03 7.74 -7.29
N GLY A 138 -17.30 7.62 -7.65
CA GLY A 138 -18.09 6.40 -7.49
C GLY A 138 -17.58 5.18 -8.26
N MET A 139 -16.68 5.34 -9.25
CA MET A 139 -16.04 4.20 -9.91
C MET A 139 -14.84 3.66 -9.13
N LYS A 140 -14.21 4.49 -8.28
CA LYS A 140 -12.97 4.15 -7.56
C LYS A 140 -13.27 3.78 -6.11
N THR A 141 -14.13 2.79 -5.92
CA THR A 141 -14.49 2.26 -4.60
C THR A 141 -13.38 1.38 -4.04
N LEU A 142 -13.53 0.95 -2.78
CA LEU A 142 -12.64 -0.03 -2.15
C LEU A 142 -13.20 -1.46 -2.23
N LYS A 143 -14.29 -1.68 -2.97
CA LYS A 143 -14.83 -3.01 -3.21
C LYS A 143 -13.86 -3.84 -4.04
N LYS A 144 -13.86 -5.15 -3.83
CA LYS A 144 -12.88 -6.08 -4.43
C LYS A 144 -12.85 -6.02 -5.95
N ASP A 145 -14.02 -5.95 -6.59
CA ASP A 145 -14.17 -5.81 -8.05
C ASP A 145 -13.48 -4.56 -8.59
N ALA A 146 -13.68 -3.41 -7.94
CA ALA A 146 -13.04 -2.16 -8.33
C ALA A 146 -11.52 -2.18 -8.05
N LEU A 147 -11.09 -2.72 -6.91
CA LEU A 147 -9.67 -2.83 -6.58
C LEU A 147 -8.94 -3.72 -7.60
N VAL A 148 -9.52 -4.85 -8.00
CA VAL A 148 -8.94 -5.74 -9.03
C VAL A 148 -8.91 -5.04 -10.39
N LYS A 149 -10.02 -4.42 -10.80
CA LYS A 149 -10.14 -3.73 -12.10
C LYS A 149 -9.11 -2.62 -12.30
N TYR A 150 -8.60 -2.04 -11.22
CA TYR A 150 -7.67 -0.93 -11.24
C TYR A 150 -6.30 -1.26 -10.65
N ASP A 151 -5.96 -2.54 -10.56
CA ASP A 151 -4.66 -3.03 -10.10
C ASP A 151 -4.27 -2.55 -8.68
N MET A 152 -5.29 -2.34 -7.83
CA MET A 152 -5.16 -1.89 -6.45
C MET A 152 -5.42 -2.99 -5.42
N TYR A 153 -5.76 -4.21 -5.85
CA TYR A 153 -6.01 -5.35 -4.95
C TYR A 153 -4.68 -6.02 -4.52
N SER A 154 -3.80 -5.24 -3.89
CA SER A 154 -2.59 -5.72 -3.23
C SER A 154 -2.20 -4.77 -2.10
N LYS A 155 -1.50 -5.31 -1.07
CA LYS A 155 -1.08 -4.51 0.08
C LYS A 155 -0.17 -3.37 -0.37
N ASP A 156 0.80 -3.66 -1.22
CA ASP A 156 1.79 -2.69 -1.68
C ASP A 156 1.19 -1.57 -2.52
N ALA A 157 0.22 -1.87 -3.39
CA ALA A 157 -0.46 -0.85 -4.18
C ALA A 157 -1.24 0.12 -3.28
N ILE A 158 -1.96 -0.42 -2.28
CA ILE A 158 -2.70 0.41 -1.33
C ILE A 158 -1.76 1.22 -0.45
N VAL A 159 -0.69 0.61 0.09
CA VAL A 159 0.34 1.31 0.87
C VAL A 159 0.93 2.47 0.06
N TYR A 160 1.31 2.22 -1.19
CA TYR A 160 1.86 3.24 -2.07
C TYR A 160 0.87 4.39 -2.28
N GLN A 161 -0.40 4.09 -2.59
CA GLN A 161 -1.37 5.14 -2.88
C GLN A 161 -1.80 5.91 -1.62
N VAL A 162 -1.90 5.26 -0.46
CA VAL A 162 -2.18 5.94 0.82
C VAL A 162 -1.00 6.84 1.21
N THR A 163 0.23 6.38 0.99
CA THR A 163 1.44 7.15 1.28
C THR A 163 1.50 8.42 0.44
N ASN A 164 1.28 8.30 -0.87
CA ASN A 164 1.53 9.36 -1.84
C ASN A 164 0.28 10.16 -2.24
N GLY A 165 -0.91 9.65 -1.94
CA GLY A 165 -2.17 10.21 -2.45
C GLY A 165 -2.31 10.03 -3.97
N LYS A 166 -3.45 10.45 -4.51
CA LYS A 166 -3.69 10.52 -5.96
C LYS A 166 -4.88 11.42 -6.26
N ASN A 167 -4.68 12.46 -7.06
CA ASN A 167 -5.71 13.44 -7.42
C ASN A 167 -6.39 14.02 -6.15
N ALA A 168 -7.69 13.79 -5.97
CA ALA A 168 -8.45 14.25 -4.82
C ALA A 168 -8.21 13.45 -3.53
N MET A 169 -7.58 12.27 -3.61
CA MET A 169 -7.19 11.50 -2.43
C MET A 169 -5.90 12.11 -1.83
N PRO A 170 -5.92 12.62 -0.58
CA PRO A 170 -4.75 13.24 0.02
C PRO A 170 -3.65 12.21 0.33
N ALA A 171 -2.41 12.68 0.38
CA ALA A 171 -1.27 11.89 0.85
C ALA A 171 -1.27 11.78 2.38
N PHE A 172 -0.99 10.59 2.92
CA PHE A 172 -0.93 10.32 4.36
C PHE A 172 0.47 9.99 4.87
N GLY A 173 1.49 9.88 4.00
CA GLY A 173 2.85 9.52 4.40
C GLY A 173 3.51 10.47 5.41
N SER A 174 3.05 11.72 5.51
CA SER A 174 3.53 12.68 6.52
C SER A 174 2.70 12.69 7.82
N ARG A 175 1.58 11.97 7.85
CA ARG A 175 0.58 11.99 8.95
C ARG A 175 0.49 10.66 9.69
N LEU A 176 0.79 9.56 9.02
CA LEU A 176 0.75 8.20 9.54
C LEU A 176 2.12 7.56 9.37
N SER A 177 2.52 6.72 10.33
CA SER A 177 3.74 5.92 10.18
C SER A 177 3.55 4.83 9.12
N THR A 178 4.65 4.31 8.58
CA THR A 178 4.61 3.21 7.59
C THR A 178 3.83 2.01 8.11
N SER A 179 4.06 1.60 9.37
CA SER A 179 3.32 0.48 9.99
C SER A 179 1.81 0.77 10.11
N GLN A 180 1.41 2.01 10.43
CA GLN A 180 0.00 2.39 10.45
C GLN A 180 -0.64 2.31 9.06
N ILE A 181 0.07 2.74 8.01
CA ILE A 181 -0.39 2.64 6.63
C ILE A 181 -0.52 1.17 6.20
N GLU A 182 0.43 0.32 6.61
CA GLU A 182 0.36 -1.12 6.36
C GLU A 182 -0.86 -1.78 7.03
N HIS A 183 -1.11 -1.49 8.31
CA HIS A 183 -2.29 -2.01 9.01
C HIS A 183 -3.59 -1.54 8.35
N LEU A 184 -3.61 -0.31 7.84
CA LEU A 184 -4.75 0.25 7.10
C LEU A 184 -4.96 -0.49 5.77
N ALA A 185 -3.89 -0.76 5.03
CA ALA A 185 -3.95 -1.53 3.78
C ALA A 185 -4.46 -2.96 4.01
N GLU A 186 -3.99 -3.63 5.06
CA GLU A 186 -4.47 -4.96 5.47
C GLU A 186 -5.97 -4.94 5.81
N TYR A 187 -6.40 -3.93 6.56
CA TYR A 187 -7.82 -3.74 6.88
C TYR A 187 -8.68 -3.55 5.63
N VAL A 188 -8.24 -2.72 4.68
CA VAL A 188 -8.95 -2.47 3.42
C VAL A 188 -9.12 -3.75 2.61
N LEU A 189 -8.06 -4.55 2.47
CA LEU A 189 -8.12 -5.83 1.75
C LEU A 189 -9.06 -6.82 2.45
N ALA A 190 -8.93 -6.95 3.78
CA ALA A 190 -9.78 -7.84 4.55
C ALA A 190 -11.27 -7.45 4.49
N GLN A 191 -11.59 -6.16 4.45
CA GLN A 191 -12.96 -5.70 4.26
C GLN A 191 -13.45 -5.92 2.83
N ALA A 192 -12.60 -5.71 1.83
CA ALA A 192 -12.93 -6.00 0.44
C ALA A 192 -13.27 -7.49 0.25
N ASP A 193 -12.56 -8.39 0.91
CA ASP A 193 -12.86 -9.83 0.91
C ASP A 193 -14.17 -10.21 1.58
N LYS A 194 -14.61 -9.41 2.56
CA LYS A 194 -15.88 -9.59 3.26
C LYS A 194 -17.05 -8.87 2.58
N GLY A 195 -16.81 -8.14 1.49
CA GLY A 195 -17.84 -7.36 0.80
C GLY A 195 -18.17 -6.01 1.43
N TRP A 196 -17.33 -5.53 2.35
CA TRP A 196 -17.46 -4.32 3.18
C TRP A 196 -18.56 -4.31 4.23
#